data_AF-A0A161VQL7-F1
#
_entry.id   AF-A0A161VQL7-F1
#
_cell.length_a   1.000
_cell.length_b   1.000
_cell.length_c   1.000
_cell.angle_alpha   90.00
_cell.angle_beta   90.00
_cell.angle_gamma   90.00
#
_symmetry.space_group_name_H-M   'P 1'
#
loop_
_entity.id
_entity.type
_entity.pdbx_description
1 polymer ?
#
loop_
_entity_poly.entity_id
_entity_poly.type
_entity_poly.pdbx_seq_one_letter_code
_entity_poly.pdbx_strand_id
1 'polypeptide(L)'
;MSKAIKLFNSQSSSGSYLSTNLKVIKPQLDFINEILHLIEVDTINEKTGKKKSVKLIEREIEDNRKFYCHLIVSTLAALKKNKDGWIPISSVFIEKNIPKCSWFKFVDKGLLEVSTYSHFKGLSREFRIPDFIFDEFFEKQPLDLTQLLTTKRYDAFTGRASNVALGHQRFDENGNEEPESITSALDLIKEGYFNLAAVTSHIKDLNVVRLSLKAEYARIAADETSTEEAKKLALKRYKKAKCRLINDHYAIGSIIGQNPKEIAPGIYVYKPAYKVQPAGRVSQMKGGLQSASRKAKAAAYKGIQNLKNYDLKASQVNGLIQQFELANLNTTWLIQYRDNPNAKKEYAAKVGVSVDCWKTCLCALLFGAYTTSPSKVKSKLDGLLEEGGKPLNSILDTLENEANGDLELLINYQTKFLECVKPLKEQLDIWHNWLLDKWVPAVAYSAKNGKKYIENPTGKKLCIDDLQAKYKVWKVKSKLAAFVMQGQEAAFIHALTNQSVNYDYKVIANEHDGLICIGIIPDEAVQKAAEMSGLKTPTLEEKPFDLTEIEELLEEEDDNTEYDWEEDIKD
;
A
#
# COMPACT_ATOMS: atom_id res chain seq x y z
N MET A 1 -5.94 -37.05 -11.91
CA MET A 1 -6.01 -35.75 -12.62
C MET A 1 -5.79 -34.65 -11.61
N SER A 2 -4.61 -34.01 -11.63
CA SER A 2 -4.22 -32.94 -10.72
C SER A 2 -4.97 -31.66 -11.04
N LYS A 3 -5.73 -31.13 -10.08
CA LYS A 3 -6.23 -29.75 -10.15
C LYS A 3 -5.03 -28.82 -9.97
N ALA A 4 -4.76 -28.04 -11.01
CA ALA A 4 -3.76 -27.00 -11.03
C ALA A 4 -3.95 -26.06 -9.83
N ILE A 5 -2.87 -25.87 -9.07
CA ILE A 5 -2.75 -24.89 -8.00
C ILE A 5 -2.78 -23.52 -8.69
N LYS A 6 -3.89 -22.79 -8.54
CA LYS A 6 -4.06 -21.42 -9.05
C LYS A 6 -3.10 -20.49 -8.29
N LEU A 7 -2.28 -19.76 -9.04
CA LEU A 7 -1.38 -18.73 -8.53
C LEU A 7 -2.18 -17.55 -7.98
N PHE A 8 -1.97 -17.22 -6.70
CA PHE A 8 -2.48 -16.03 -6.04
C PHE A 8 -1.37 -14.97 -5.97
N ASN A 9 -1.66 -13.76 -6.43
CA ASN A 9 -0.81 -12.58 -6.30
C ASN A 9 -1.64 -11.43 -5.70
N SER A 10 -1.74 -11.36 -4.38
CA SER A 10 -2.03 -10.12 -3.65
C SER A 10 -0.84 -9.80 -2.75
N GLN A 11 -0.38 -8.55 -2.82
CA GLN A 11 0.65 -8.02 -1.93
C GLN A 11 -0.02 -7.60 -0.63
N SER A 12 -0.40 -8.55 0.21
CA SER A 12 -0.84 -8.24 1.57
C SER A 12 0.34 -8.31 2.54
N SER A 13 0.35 -7.41 3.51
CA SER A 13 1.20 -7.50 4.70
C SER A 13 0.70 -8.56 5.69
N SER A 14 -0.41 -9.24 5.39
CA SER A 14 -0.90 -10.39 6.14
C SER A 14 -0.22 -11.65 5.58
N GLY A 15 0.52 -12.39 6.42
CA GLY A 15 1.22 -13.65 6.07
C GLY A 15 0.30 -14.83 5.71
N SER A 16 -0.75 -14.58 4.93
CA SER A 16 -1.73 -15.55 4.42
C SER A 16 -1.35 -16.11 3.05
N TYR A 17 -0.39 -15.50 2.33
CA TYR A 17 0.03 -15.93 0.99
C TYR A 17 1.54 -15.93 0.79
N LEU A 18 2.04 -16.92 0.04
CA LEU A 18 3.44 -16.97 -0.34
C LEU A 18 3.62 -15.99 -1.49
N SER A 19 4.45 -14.96 -1.29
CA SER A 19 4.90 -14.16 -2.43
C SER A 19 5.57 -15.11 -3.44
N THR A 20 5.23 -14.97 -4.72
CA THR A 20 5.85 -15.74 -5.81
C THR A 20 6.65 -14.85 -6.75
N ASN A 21 6.80 -13.58 -6.40
CA ASN A 21 7.28 -12.54 -7.30
C ASN A 21 8.36 -11.69 -6.65
N LEU A 22 9.56 -12.23 -6.59
CA LEU A 22 10.78 -11.49 -6.26
C LEU A 22 11.70 -11.57 -7.48
N LYS A 23 11.86 -10.45 -8.18
CA LYS A 23 12.80 -10.33 -9.29
C LYS A 23 14.04 -9.63 -8.78
N VAL A 24 15.19 -10.29 -8.94
CA VAL A 24 16.49 -9.84 -8.45
C VAL A 24 17.50 -9.85 -9.58
N ILE A 25 18.62 -9.16 -9.38
CA ILE A 25 19.78 -9.28 -10.25
C ILE A 25 20.70 -10.41 -9.79
N LYS A 26 21.69 -10.78 -10.62
CA LYS A 26 22.60 -11.91 -10.33
C LYS A 26 23.33 -11.78 -8.98
N PRO A 27 23.94 -10.64 -8.61
CA PRO A 27 24.56 -10.47 -7.29
C PRO A 27 23.61 -10.73 -6.10
N GLN A 28 22.36 -10.26 -6.18
CA GLN A 28 21.35 -10.50 -5.17
C GLN A 28 20.91 -11.97 -5.10
N LEU A 29 20.79 -12.63 -6.27
CA LEU A 29 20.48 -14.06 -6.33
C LEU A 29 21.61 -14.89 -5.70
N ASP A 30 22.86 -14.53 -5.98
CA ASP A 30 24.03 -15.21 -5.45
C ASP A 30 24.10 -15.06 -3.92
N PHE A 31 23.84 -13.85 -3.41
CA PHE A 31 23.69 -13.62 -1.97
C PHE A 31 22.60 -14.51 -1.34
N ILE A 32 21.41 -14.60 -1.96
CA ILE A 32 20.35 -15.51 -1.47
C ILE A 32 20.85 -16.97 -1.46
N ASN A 33 21.58 -17.39 -2.49
CA ASN A 33 22.11 -18.76 -2.57
C ASN A 33 23.17 -19.02 -1.50
N GLU A 34 24.02 -18.04 -1.20
CA GLU A 34 25.02 -18.10 -0.11
C GLU A 34 24.33 -18.29 1.24
N ILE A 35 23.30 -17.47 1.55
CA ILE A 35 22.50 -17.60 2.77
C ILE A 35 21.88 -19.00 2.87
N LEU A 36 21.31 -19.51 1.77
CA LEU A 36 20.70 -20.84 1.74
C LEU A 36 21.74 -21.97 1.90
N HIS A 37 22.99 -21.76 1.47
CA HIS A 37 24.06 -22.73 1.62
C HIS A 37 24.54 -22.86 3.08
N LEU A 38 24.44 -21.78 3.87
CA LEU A 38 24.72 -21.81 5.31
C LEU A 38 23.70 -22.65 6.09
N ILE A 39 22.51 -22.89 5.51
CA ILE A 39 21.49 -23.76 6.08
C ILE A 39 21.78 -25.19 5.64
N GLU A 40 22.59 -25.89 6.44
CA GLU A 40 22.89 -27.31 6.24
C GLU A 40 21.59 -28.12 6.25
N VAL A 41 21.25 -28.75 5.12
CA VAL A 41 20.10 -29.65 5.01
C VAL A 41 20.55 -31.05 5.39
N ASP A 42 20.02 -31.58 6.50
CA ASP A 42 20.46 -32.87 7.02
C ASP A 42 20.14 -33.97 6.02
N THR A 43 21.15 -34.78 5.71
CA THR A 43 20.97 -35.95 4.85
C THR A 43 20.40 -37.14 5.60
N ILE A 44 20.33 -37.07 6.93
CA ILE A 44 19.78 -38.10 7.83
C ILE A 44 18.54 -37.53 8.52
N ASN A 45 17.49 -38.34 8.63
CA ASN A 45 16.31 -38.01 9.40
C ASN A 45 16.58 -38.31 10.88
N GLU A 46 16.67 -37.27 11.70
CA GLU A 46 17.00 -37.37 13.13
C GLU A 46 16.12 -38.36 13.90
N LYS A 47 14.82 -38.44 13.58
CA LYS A 47 13.88 -39.32 14.29
C LYS A 47 14.06 -40.80 13.97
N THR A 48 14.57 -41.11 12.78
CA THR A 48 14.62 -42.49 12.26
C THR A 48 16.03 -43.02 12.06
N GLY A 49 17.04 -42.14 12.08
CA GLY A 49 18.43 -42.46 11.71
C GLY A 49 18.61 -42.81 10.23
N LYS A 50 17.55 -42.75 9.40
CA LYS A 50 17.61 -43.14 7.98
C LYS A 50 18.02 -41.98 7.10
N LYS A 51 18.75 -42.27 6.02
CA LYS A 51 19.08 -41.29 4.97
C LYS A 51 17.79 -40.74 4.34
N LYS A 52 17.64 -39.42 4.29
CA LYS A 52 16.55 -38.75 3.55
C LYS A 52 16.67 -39.08 2.07
N SER A 53 15.54 -39.23 1.39
CA SER A 53 15.54 -39.35 -0.07
C SER A 53 16.00 -38.03 -0.71
N VAL A 54 16.64 -38.11 -1.88
CA VAL A 54 17.08 -36.92 -2.65
C VAL A 54 15.90 -35.96 -2.88
N LYS A 55 14.73 -36.48 -3.25
CA LYS A 55 13.50 -35.68 -3.43
C LYS A 55 13.07 -34.91 -2.18
N LEU A 56 13.29 -35.48 -0.99
CA LEU A 56 12.95 -34.81 0.27
C LEU A 56 13.92 -33.66 0.56
N ILE A 57 15.23 -33.90 0.32
CA ILE A 57 16.27 -32.88 0.45
C ILE A 57 16.01 -31.72 -0.52
N GLU A 58 15.75 -32.01 -1.79
CA GLU A 58 15.43 -31.00 -2.81
C GLU A 58 14.21 -30.16 -2.42
N ARG A 59 13.17 -30.79 -1.87
CA ARG A 59 11.97 -30.10 -1.41
C ARG A 59 12.21 -29.21 -0.18
N GLU A 60 13.05 -29.65 0.76
CA GLU A 60 13.47 -28.85 1.91
C GLU A 60 14.26 -27.60 1.47
N ILE A 61 15.18 -27.75 0.51
CA ILE A 61 15.90 -26.62 -0.12
C ILE A 61 14.91 -25.65 -0.78
N GLU A 62 13.94 -26.17 -1.55
CA GLU A 62 12.93 -25.35 -2.22
C GLU A 62 12.06 -24.58 -1.23
N ASP A 63 11.56 -25.24 -0.17
CA ASP A 63 10.73 -24.62 0.86
C ASP A 63 11.51 -23.57 1.67
N ASN A 64 12.79 -23.83 1.99
CA ASN A 64 13.68 -22.86 2.63
C ASN A 64 13.90 -21.61 1.75
N ARG A 65 14.14 -21.80 0.45
CA ARG A 65 14.24 -20.70 -0.50
C ARG A 65 12.96 -19.88 -0.56
N LYS A 66 11.81 -20.55 -0.67
CA LYS A 66 10.49 -19.89 -0.71
C LYS A 66 10.23 -19.08 0.54
N PHE A 67 10.53 -19.63 1.71
CA PHE A 67 10.38 -18.94 2.98
C PHE A 67 11.25 -17.67 3.06
N TYR A 68 12.55 -17.80 2.76
CA TYR A 68 13.47 -16.67 2.84
C TYR A 68 13.15 -15.57 1.80
N CYS A 69 12.84 -15.95 0.57
CA CYS A 69 12.41 -14.99 -0.46
C CYS A 69 11.08 -14.31 -0.10
N HIS A 70 10.15 -15.03 0.53
CA HIS A 70 8.92 -14.44 1.05
C HIS A 70 9.22 -13.39 2.11
N LEU A 71 10.13 -13.68 3.06
CA LEU A 71 10.56 -12.70 4.06
C LEU A 71 11.18 -11.45 3.43
N ILE A 72 12.07 -11.59 2.43
CA ILE A 72 12.63 -10.42 1.72
C ILE A 72 11.52 -9.54 1.13
N VAL A 73 10.56 -10.14 0.40
CA VAL A 73 9.45 -9.38 -0.20
C VAL A 73 8.58 -8.71 0.86
N SER A 74 8.28 -9.43 1.93
CA SER A 74 7.46 -8.91 3.02
C SER A 74 8.18 -7.80 3.79
N THR A 75 9.49 -7.91 4.03
CA THR A 75 10.32 -6.85 4.61
C THR A 75 10.34 -5.62 3.72
N LEU A 76 10.51 -5.78 2.40
CA LEU A 76 10.41 -4.66 1.45
C LEU A 76 9.04 -3.97 1.54
N ALA A 77 7.95 -4.74 1.57
CA ALA A 77 6.60 -4.18 1.70
C ALA A 77 6.37 -3.49 3.06
N ALA A 78 6.92 -4.04 4.15
CA ALA A 78 6.84 -3.46 5.48
C ALA A 78 7.62 -2.14 5.59
N LEU A 79 8.84 -2.09 5.04
CA LEU A 79 9.68 -0.89 5.03
C LEU A 79 9.04 0.25 4.22
N LYS A 80 8.35 -0.06 3.11
CA LYS A 80 7.55 0.93 2.37
C LYS A 80 6.44 1.56 3.21
N LYS A 81 5.89 0.83 4.18
CA LYS A 81 4.89 1.31 5.14
C LYS A 81 5.51 1.89 6.41
N ASN A 82 6.81 2.21 6.41
CA ASN A 82 7.58 2.67 7.59
C ASN A 82 7.48 1.73 8.81
N LYS A 83 7.25 0.43 8.61
CA LYS A 83 7.23 -0.57 9.68
C LYS A 83 8.64 -1.11 9.95
N ASP A 84 8.86 -1.64 11.14
CA ASP A 84 10.15 -2.08 11.68
C ASP A 84 10.66 -3.44 11.16
N GLY A 85 10.02 -3.97 10.11
CA GLY A 85 10.48 -5.14 9.37
C GLY A 85 10.06 -6.49 9.95
N TRP A 86 9.32 -6.53 11.06
CA TRP A 86 8.74 -7.77 11.58
C TRP A 86 7.56 -8.24 10.72
N ILE A 87 7.61 -9.49 10.29
CA ILE A 87 6.65 -10.10 9.37
C ILE A 87 5.90 -11.22 10.10
N PRO A 88 4.59 -11.08 10.35
CA PRO A 88 3.80 -12.13 10.97
C PRO A 88 3.54 -13.27 9.97
N ILE A 89 3.94 -14.49 10.34
CA ILE A 89 3.69 -15.71 9.54
C ILE A 89 3.07 -16.79 10.42
N SER A 90 1.84 -17.19 10.10
CA SER A 90 1.12 -18.20 10.88
C SER A 90 1.73 -19.61 10.70
N SER A 91 1.65 -20.45 11.73
CA SER A 91 2.08 -21.86 11.63
C SER A 91 1.32 -22.61 10.54
N VAL A 92 0.01 -22.38 10.44
CA VAL A 92 -0.86 -22.95 9.41
C VAL A 92 -0.38 -22.61 8.01
N PHE A 93 0.12 -21.38 7.80
CA PHE A 93 0.68 -20.96 6.53
C PHE A 93 1.94 -21.77 6.18
N ILE A 94 2.86 -21.92 7.14
CA ILE A 94 4.10 -22.68 6.95
C ILE A 94 3.77 -24.14 6.64
N GLU A 95 2.91 -24.76 7.44
CA GLU A 95 2.47 -26.16 7.28
C GLU A 95 1.80 -26.42 5.92
N LYS A 96 1.03 -25.47 5.41
CA LYS A 96 0.30 -25.62 4.16
C LYS A 96 1.17 -25.37 2.93
N ASN A 97 2.02 -24.35 2.95
CA ASN A 97 2.69 -23.83 1.74
C ASN A 97 4.17 -24.20 1.64
N ILE A 98 4.85 -24.38 2.77
CA ILE A 98 6.29 -24.69 2.86
C ILE A 98 6.56 -25.73 3.97
N PRO A 99 5.89 -26.89 3.93
CA PRO A 99 5.87 -27.88 5.02
C PRO A 99 7.23 -28.47 5.37
N LYS A 100 8.24 -28.32 4.50
CA LYS A 100 9.60 -28.81 4.72
C LYS A 100 10.57 -27.70 5.12
N CYS A 101 10.11 -26.47 5.32
CA CYS A 101 10.99 -25.39 5.75
C CYS A 101 11.57 -25.64 7.16
N SER A 102 12.89 -25.50 7.27
CA SER A 102 13.66 -25.57 8.52
C SER A 102 14.06 -24.18 9.00
N TRP A 103 13.07 -23.30 9.18
CA TRP A 103 13.30 -21.89 9.55
C TRP A 103 14.13 -21.74 10.85
N PHE A 104 14.06 -22.69 11.79
CA PHE A 104 14.85 -22.67 13.02
C PHE A 104 16.36 -22.67 12.76
N LYS A 105 16.82 -23.35 11.70
CA LYS A 105 18.24 -23.34 11.32
C LYS A 105 18.73 -21.96 10.90
N PHE A 106 17.85 -21.14 10.32
CA PHE A 106 18.19 -19.75 10.02
C PHE A 106 18.39 -18.96 11.31
N VAL A 107 17.58 -19.21 12.33
CA VAL A 107 17.73 -18.57 13.65
C VAL A 107 19.03 -19.01 14.30
N ASP A 108 19.35 -20.31 14.30
CA ASP A 108 20.57 -20.85 14.89
C ASP A 108 21.85 -20.28 14.25
N LYS A 109 21.79 -19.94 12.95
CA LYS A 109 22.90 -19.32 12.21
C LYS A 109 22.89 -17.79 12.26
N GLY A 110 21.96 -17.16 13.00
CA GLY A 110 21.82 -15.70 13.09
C GLY A 110 21.34 -15.03 11.80
N LEU A 111 20.72 -15.79 10.89
CA LEU A 111 20.21 -15.32 9.61
C LEU A 111 18.77 -14.82 9.67
N LEU A 112 18.05 -15.16 10.74
CA LEU A 112 16.70 -14.70 11.05
C LEU A 112 16.53 -14.45 12.54
N GLU A 113 15.73 -13.46 12.86
CA GLU A 113 15.20 -13.21 14.20
C GLU A 113 13.75 -13.66 14.24
N VAL A 114 13.31 -14.20 15.39
CA VAL A 114 11.97 -14.74 15.57
C VAL A 114 11.38 -14.29 16.91
N SER A 115 10.14 -13.83 16.90
CA SER A 115 9.38 -13.54 18.12
C SER A 115 8.78 -14.83 18.71
N THR A 116 8.37 -14.77 19.97
CA THR A 116 7.72 -15.91 20.62
C THR A 116 6.29 -16.10 20.09
N TYR A 117 5.92 -17.36 19.84
CA TYR A 117 4.55 -17.71 19.47
C TYR A 117 3.63 -17.60 20.69
N SER A 118 2.44 -17.05 20.53
CA SER A 118 1.42 -17.09 21.58
C SER A 118 0.05 -17.51 21.04
N HIS A 119 -0.24 -18.81 21.19
CA HIS A 119 -1.56 -19.35 20.86
C HIS A 119 -2.66 -18.72 21.72
N PHE A 120 -2.37 -18.44 23.00
CA PHE A 120 -3.32 -17.82 23.92
C PHE A 120 -3.71 -16.41 23.47
N LYS A 121 -2.73 -15.62 22.99
CA LYS A 121 -2.94 -14.26 22.52
C LYS A 121 -3.38 -14.18 21.05
N GLY A 122 -3.55 -15.33 20.37
CA GLY A 122 -3.84 -15.37 18.93
C GLY A 122 -2.71 -14.85 18.04
N LEU A 123 -1.49 -14.73 18.58
CA LEU A 123 -0.36 -14.13 17.89
C LEU A 123 0.41 -15.18 17.08
N SER A 124 0.58 -14.91 15.79
CA SER A 124 1.51 -15.66 14.94
C SER A 124 2.95 -15.38 15.34
N ARG A 125 3.88 -16.27 14.96
CA ARG A 125 5.30 -15.92 15.05
C ARG A 125 5.58 -14.77 14.09
N GLU A 126 6.41 -13.85 14.53
CA GLU A 126 6.94 -12.80 13.68
C GLU A 126 8.39 -13.09 13.37
N PHE A 127 8.77 -12.82 12.13
CA PHE A 127 10.11 -13.08 11.62
C PHE A 127 10.70 -11.79 11.10
N ARG A 128 11.99 -11.59 11.32
CA ARG A 128 12.72 -10.44 10.78
C ARG A 128 14.05 -10.90 10.22
N ILE A 129 14.41 -10.37 9.05
CA ILE A 129 15.77 -10.47 8.53
C ILE A 129 16.59 -9.42 9.27
N PRO A 130 17.72 -9.78 9.93
CA PRO A 130 18.57 -8.81 10.60
C PRO A 130 18.93 -7.63 9.68
N ASP A 131 18.90 -6.41 10.21
CA ASP A 131 19.04 -5.18 9.42
C ASP A 131 20.31 -5.17 8.58
N PHE A 132 21.43 -5.71 9.10
CA PHE A 132 22.70 -5.78 8.39
C PHE A 132 22.69 -6.75 7.19
N ILE A 133 21.98 -7.88 7.30
CA ILE A 133 21.83 -8.85 6.20
C ILE A 133 20.96 -8.25 5.10
N PHE A 134 19.88 -7.57 5.51
CA PHE A 134 19.00 -6.90 4.56
C PHE A 134 19.69 -5.72 3.87
N ASP A 135 20.48 -4.93 4.60
CA ASP A 135 21.32 -3.87 4.04
C ASP A 135 22.28 -4.43 2.98
N GLU A 136 22.96 -5.54 3.27
CA GLU A 136 23.86 -6.16 2.30
C GLU A 136 23.12 -6.60 1.03
N PHE A 137 21.96 -7.27 1.17
CA PHE A 137 21.11 -7.65 0.03
C PHE A 137 20.72 -6.44 -0.83
N PHE A 138 20.33 -5.33 -0.18
CA PHE A 138 19.94 -4.10 -0.87
C PHE A 138 21.14 -3.44 -1.56
N GLU A 139 22.30 -3.38 -0.90
CA GLU A 139 23.51 -2.76 -1.42
C GLU A 139 24.12 -3.50 -2.62
N LYS A 140 23.76 -4.79 -2.84
CA LYS A 140 24.10 -5.48 -4.11
C LYS A 140 23.38 -4.90 -5.33
N GLN A 141 22.31 -4.11 -5.15
CA GLN A 141 21.54 -3.54 -6.26
C GLN A 141 22.19 -2.24 -6.78
N PRO A 142 22.31 -2.06 -8.11
CA PRO A 142 22.89 -0.83 -8.66
C PRO A 142 21.96 0.35 -8.38
N LEU A 143 22.53 1.41 -7.81
CA LEU A 143 21.87 2.71 -7.68
C LEU A 143 21.80 3.46 -9.02
N ASP A 144 22.72 3.15 -9.93
CA ASP A 144 22.65 3.62 -11.30
C ASP A 144 21.58 2.84 -12.07
N LEU A 145 20.46 3.50 -12.37
CA LEU A 145 19.33 2.85 -13.00
C LEU A 145 19.58 2.55 -14.49
N THR A 146 20.53 3.22 -15.13
CA THR A 146 20.98 2.87 -16.49
C THR A 146 21.64 1.50 -16.50
N GLN A 147 22.44 1.19 -15.47
CA GLN A 147 22.98 -0.15 -15.29
C GLN A 147 21.86 -1.16 -15.02
N LEU A 148 20.86 -0.80 -14.22
CA LEU A 148 19.73 -1.69 -13.91
C LEU A 148 18.90 -2.03 -15.16
N LEU A 149 18.78 -1.10 -16.10
CA LEU A 149 18.05 -1.27 -17.37
C LEU A 149 18.66 -2.36 -18.25
N THR A 150 19.98 -2.44 -18.31
CA THR A 150 20.70 -3.45 -19.12
C THR A 150 20.96 -4.75 -18.35
N THR A 151 20.67 -4.78 -17.04
CA THR A 151 20.97 -5.92 -16.18
C THR A 151 19.91 -7.01 -16.31
N LYS A 152 20.36 -8.24 -16.57
CA LYS A 152 19.50 -9.42 -16.60
C LYS A 152 18.88 -9.70 -15.24
N ARG A 153 17.57 -9.96 -15.22
CA ARG A 153 16.80 -10.26 -14.01
C ARG A 153 16.53 -11.75 -13.86
N TYR A 154 16.43 -12.17 -12.62
CA TYR A 154 16.20 -13.54 -12.20
C TYR A 154 15.02 -13.59 -11.25
N ASP A 155 14.26 -14.67 -11.35
CA ASP A 155 13.26 -15.02 -10.36
C ASP A 155 13.94 -15.66 -9.14
N ALA A 156 13.87 -15.01 -7.98
CA ALA A 156 14.58 -15.46 -6.79
C ALA A 156 14.11 -16.83 -6.26
N PHE A 157 12.84 -17.17 -6.52
CA PHE A 157 12.21 -18.43 -6.10
C PHE A 157 12.67 -19.61 -6.94
N THR A 158 12.88 -19.40 -8.24
CA THR A 158 13.27 -20.48 -9.17
C THR A 158 14.73 -20.42 -9.61
N GLY A 159 15.42 -19.31 -9.36
CA GLY A 159 16.77 -19.01 -9.86
C GLY A 159 16.84 -18.80 -11.37
N ARG A 160 15.71 -18.83 -12.09
CA ARG A 160 15.67 -18.75 -13.55
C ARG A 160 15.66 -17.30 -14.01
N ALA A 161 16.30 -17.06 -15.16
CA ALA A 161 16.20 -15.78 -15.84
C ALA A 161 14.74 -15.43 -16.12
N SER A 162 14.36 -14.17 -15.93
CA SER A 162 13.00 -13.70 -16.14
C SER A 162 13.01 -12.41 -16.95
N ASN A 163 12.46 -12.48 -18.16
CA ASN A 163 12.30 -11.34 -19.07
C ASN A 163 10.83 -10.93 -19.22
N VAL A 164 9.95 -11.46 -18.36
CA VAL A 164 8.51 -11.32 -18.51
C VAL A 164 8.09 -9.93 -18.02
N ALA A 165 7.78 -9.05 -18.98
CA ALA A 165 7.03 -7.83 -18.71
C ALA A 165 5.63 -8.19 -18.21
N LEU A 166 5.10 -7.40 -17.29
CA LEU A 166 3.75 -7.61 -16.76
C LEU A 166 2.73 -7.02 -17.73
N GLY A 167 1.56 -7.64 -17.81
CA GLY A 167 0.37 -7.05 -18.44
C GLY A 167 -0.64 -6.65 -17.36
N HIS A 168 -1.68 -5.91 -17.77
CA HIS A 168 -2.82 -5.67 -16.89
C HIS A 168 -3.46 -6.98 -16.44
N GLN A 169 -3.80 -7.08 -15.15
CA GLN A 169 -4.60 -8.17 -14.62
C GLN A 169 -6.08 -7.88 -14.91
N ARG A 170 -6.63 -8.58 -15.91
CA ARG A 170 -8.03 -8.44 -16.36
C ARG A 170 -9.00 -9.41 -15.70
N PHE A 171 -8.52 -10.29 -14.84
CA PHE A 171 -9.34 -11.30 -14.18
C PHE A 171 -9.20 -11.16 -12.68
N ASP A 172 -10.33 -11.28 -11.99
CA ASP A 172 -10.39 -11.32 -10.53
C ASP A 172 -9.76 -12.63 -9.99
N GLU A 173 -9.73 -12.76 -8.67
CA GLU A 173 -9.20 -13.95 -7.99
C GLU A 173 -9.96 -15.26 -8.28
N ASN A 174 -11.21 -15.16 -8.72
CA ASN A 174 -12.06 -16.29 -9.08
C ASN A 174 -11.88 -16.70 -10.55
N GLY A 175 -11.21 -15.86 -11.35
CA GLY A 175 -11.04 -16.04 -12.79
C GLY A 175 -12.19 -15.47 -13.62
N ASN A 176 -13.04 -14.62 -13.02
CA ASN A 176 -14.02 -13.85 -13.77
C ASN A 176 -13.34 -12.63 -14.38
N GLU A 177 -13.78 -12.22 -15.56
CA GLU A 177 -13.30 -10.99 -16.17
C GLU A 177 -13.73 -9.78 -15.35
N GLU A 178 -12.85 -8.79 -15.24
CA GLU A 178 -13.14 -7.51 -14.61
C GLU A 178 -14.16 -6.72 -15.45
N PRO A 179 -14.96 -5.82 -14.83
CA PRO A 179 -15.98 -5.06 -15.54
C PRO A 179 -15.46 -4.32 -16.79
N GLU A 180 -16.29 -4.26 -17.84
CA GLU A 180 -15.95 -3.67 -19.14
C GLU A 180 -15.50 -2.20 -19.02
N SER A 181 -16.13 -1.43 -18.14
CA SER A 181 -15.75 -0.03 -17.88
C SER A 181 -14.29 0.12 -17.42
N ILE A 182 -13.78 -0.85 -16.66
CA ILE A 182 -12.40 -0.87 -16.16
C ILE A 182 -11.47 -1.41 -17.24
N THR A 183 -11.80 -2.53 -17.89
CA THR A 183 -10.92 -3.17 -18.88
C THR A 183 -10.75 -2.32 -20.13
N SER A 184 -11.81 -1.64 -20.58
CA SER A 184 -11.74 -0.65 -21.66
C SER A 184 -10.81 0.53 -21.31
N ALA A 185 -10.93 1.07 -20.10
CA ALA A 185 -10.06 2.15 -19.64
C ALA A 185 -8.58 1.72 -19.59
N LEU A 186 -8.31 0.53 -19.07
CA LEU A 186 -6.95 -0.03 -19.04
C LEU A 186 -6.35 -0.21 -20.45
N ASP A 187 -7.16 -0.54 -21.45
CA ASP A 187 -6.71 -0.72 -22.84
C ASP A 187 -6.32 0.58 -23.54
N LEU A 188 -6.76 1.72 -23.00
CA LEU A 188 -6.38 3.04 -23.45
C LEU A 188 -5.06 3.52 -22.82
N ILE A 189 -4.68 3.00 -21.64
CA ILE A 189 -3.41 3.34 -20.97
C ILE A 189 -2.27 2.46 -21.53
N LYS A 190 -1.89 2.76 -22.77
CA LYS A 190 -0.92 1.95 -23.54
C LYS A 190 0.54 2.22 -23.19
N GLU A 191 0.84 3.47 -22.83
CA GLU A 191 2.19 3.99 -22.70
C GLU A 191 2.30 4.86 -21.45
N GLY A 192 3.30 4.56 -20.62
CA GLY A 192 3.80 5.44 -19.57
C GLY A 192 5.17 5.98 -19.96
N TYR A 193 5.52 7.15 -19.45
CA TYR A 193 6.77 7.82 -19.78
C TYR A 193 7.54 8.16 -18.51
N PHE A 194 8.86 8.14 -18.59
CA PHE A 194 9.71 8.63 -17.50
C PHE A 194 11.09 9.08 -17.99
N ASN A 195 11.71 10.00 -17.26
CA ASN A 195 13.05 10.50 -17.47
C ASN A 195 14.04 9.70 -16.62
N LEU A 196 14.77 8.77 -17.25
CA LEU A 196 15.70 7.87 -16.56
C LEU A 196 16.85 8.65 -15.91
N ALA A 197 17.38 9.68 -16.57
CA ALA A 197 18.51 10.45 -16.07
C ALA A 197 18.13 11.25 -14.82
N ALA A 198 16.99 11.95 -14.85
CA ALA A 198 16.49 12.73 -13.73
C ALA A 198 16.19 11.85 -12.51
N VAL A 199 15.53 10.71 -12.71
CA VAL A 199 15.24 9.76 -11.63
C VAL A 199 16.51 9.11 -11.08
N THR A 200 17.49 8.80 -11.94
CA THR A 200 18.79 8.27 -11.48
C THR A 200 19.50 9.28 -10.59
N SER A 201 19.45 10.57 -10.92
CA SER A 201 19.98 11.64 -10.05
C SER A 201 19.28 11.64 -8.70
N HIS A 202 17.94 11.66 -8.68
CA HIS A 202 17.15 11.62 -7.45
C HIS A 202 17.49 10.43 -6.54
N ILE A 203 17.62 9.23 -7.11
CA ILE A 203 18.02 8.02 -6.35
C ILE A 203 19.43 8.16 -5.78
N LYS A 204 20.38 8.75 -6.52
CA LYS A 204 21.73 9.03 -6.02
C LYS A 204 21.68 10.03 -4.86
N ASP A 205 20.89 11.09 -4.97
CA ASP A 205 20.71 12.11 -3.93
C ASP A 205 20.10 11.52 -2.65
N LEU A 206 19.05 10.70 -2.78
CA LEU A 206 18.47 9.96 -1.65
C LEU A 206 19.50 9.05 -0.95
N ASN A 207 20.39 8.41 -1.72
CA ASN A 207 21.44 7.59 -1.14
C ASN A 207 22.51 8.42 -0.42
N VAL A 208 22.87 9.61 -0.93
CA VAL A 208 23.77 10.54 -0.23
C VAL A 208 23.16 10.95 1.12
N VAL A 209 21.87 11.33 1.14
CA VAL A 209 21.15 11.66 2.38
C VAL A 209 21.14 10.47 3.35
N ARG A 210 20.82 9.27 2.86
CA ARG A 210 20.85 8.04 3.67
C ARG A 210 22.22 7.82 4.30
N LEU A 211 23.30 7.91 3.52
CA LEU A 211 24.67 7.68 4.01
C LEU A 211 25.07 8.74 5.05
N SER A 212 24.72 10.01 4.82
CA SER A 212 24.95 11.08 5.79
C SER A 212 24.25 10.79 7.12
N LEU A 213 22.96 10.41 7.08
CA LEU A 213 22.19 10.08 8.30
C LEU A 213 22.66 8.79 8.97
N LYS A 214 23.17 7.81 8.20
CA LYS A 214 23.80 6.60 8.73
C LYS A 214 25.06 6.96 9.53
N ALA A 215 25.90 7.84 9.00
CA ALA A 215 27.10 8.32 9.67
C ALA A 215 26.78 9.15 10.92
N GLU A 216 25.77 10.03 10.84
CA GLU A 216 25.26 10.79 11.99
C GLU A 216 24.80 9.85 13.11
N TYR A 217 23.97 8.85 12.79
CA TYR A 217 23.53 7.84 13.74
C TYR A 217 24.70 7.07 14.35
N ALA A 218 25.64 6.59 13.54
CA ALA A 218 26.80 5.86 14.04
C ALA A 218 27.63 6.70 15.03
N ARG A 219 27.82 7.99 14.74
CA ARG A 219 28.52 8.93 15.64
C ARG A 219 27.77 9.12 16.96
N ILE A 220 26.46 9.36 16.92
CA ILE A 220 25.62 9.55 18.13
C ILE A 220 25.51 8.26 18.94
N ALA A 221 25.44 7.10 18.28
CA ALA A 221 25.35 5.80 18.94
C ALA A 221 26.67 5.42 19.64
N ALA A 222 27.81 5.83 19.10
CA ALA A 222 29.13 5.60 19.68
C ALA A 222 29.50 6.60 20.79
N ASP A 223 28.80 7.73 20.88
CA ASP A 223 29.00 8.72 21.92
C ASP A 223 28.31 8.29 23.23
N GLU A 224 29.11 7.95 24.24
CA GLU A 224 28.64 7.54 25.57
C GLU A 224 27.86 8.66 26.30
N THR A 225 28.04 9.91 25.91
CA THR A 225 27.36 11.07 26.50
C THR A 225 26.01 11.39 25.84
N SER A 226 25.74 10.81 24.67
CA SER A 226 24.49 11.02 23.95
C SER A 226 23.32 10.34 24.66
N THR A 227 22.21 11.07 24.82
CA THR A 227 21.00 10.55 25.46
C THR A 227 20.35 9.46 24.62
N GLU A 228 19.57 8.58 25.26
CA GLU A 228 18.81 7.55 24.54
C GLU A 228 17.78 8.14 23.58
N GLU A 229 17.20 9.29 23.91
CA GLU A 229 16.30 10.05 23.03
C GLU A 229 17.02 10.52 21.76
N ALA A 230 18.25 11.04 21.90
CA ALA A 230 19.06 11.46 20.77
C ALA A 230 19.41 10.28 19.85
N LYS A 231 19.80 9.13 20.44
CA LYS A 231 20.08 7.89 19.70
C LYS A 231 18.84 7.39 18.96
N LYS A 232 17.68 7.37 19.62
CA LYS A 232 16.39 6.98 19.02
C LYS A 232 16.00 7.90 17.86
N LEU A 233 16.14 9.22 18.03
CA LEU A 233 15.83 10.20 16.99
C LEU A 233 16.75 10.04 15.77
N ALA A 234 18.06 9.89 15.99
CA ALA A 234 19.02 9.68 14.92
C ALA A 234 18.73 8.37 14.14
N LEU A 235 18.41 7.29 14.86
CA LEU A 235 17.99 6.03 14.24
C LEU A 235 16.70 6.18 13.43
N LYS A 236 15.69 6.87 13.97
CA LYS A 236 14.41 7.15 13.27
C LYS A 236 14.65 7.90 11.96
N ARG A 237 15.49 8.94 11.98
CA ARG A 237 15.85 9.71 10.77
C ARG A 237 16.58 8.86 9.73
N TYR A 238 17.58 8.07 10.16
CA TYR A 238 18.28 7.13 9.27
C TYR A 238 17.31 6.12 8.64
N LYS A 239 16.45 5.48 9.45
CA LYS A 239 15.46 4.50 8.98
C LYS A 239 14.48 5.13 7.98
N LYS A 240 13.95 6.33 8.25
CA LYS A 240 13.06 7.06 7.32
C LYS A 240 13.75 7.29 5.96
N ALA A 241 14.99 7.75 5.96
CA ALA A 241 15.76 7.97 4.73
C ALA A 241 16.06 6.67 3.97
N LYS A 242 16.40 5.58 4.68
CA LYS A 242 16.56 4.23 4.11
C LYS A 242 15.26 3.75 3.46
N CYS A 243 14.13 3.84 4.16
CA CYS A 243 12.82 3.43 3.65
C CYS A 243 12.44 4.22 2.38
N ARG A 244 12.69 5.53 2.36
CA ARG A 244 12.41 6.38 1.18
C ARG A 244 13.26 5.98 -0.04
N LEU A 245 14.56 5.77 0.15
CA LEU A 245 15.44 5.26 -0.92
C LEU A 245 14.96 3.91 -1.45
N ILE A 246 14.65 2.96 -0.57
CA ILE A 246 14.18 1.62 -0.95
C ILE A 246 12.86 1.74 -1.72
N ASN A 247 11.91 2.52 -1.22
CA ASN A 247 10.60 2.67 -1.85
C ASN A 247 10.73 3.17 -3.29
N ASP A 248 11.42 4.30 -3.49
CA ASP A 248 11.57 4.93 -4.80
C ASP A 248 12.41 4.06 -5.75
N HIS A 249 13.49 3.45 -5.25
CA HIS A 249 14.32 2.53 -6.05
C HIS A 249 13.51 1.34 -6.55
N TYR A 250 12.70 0.70 -5.69
CA TYR A 250 11.86 -0.43 -6.09
C TYR A 250 10.70 -0.01 -6.99
N ALA A 251 10.09 1.14 -6.72
CA ALA A 251 9.02 1.73 -7.52
C ALA A 251 9.49 1.90 -8.98
N ILE A 252 10.62 2.56 -9.19
CA ILE A 252 11.21 2.76 -10.52
C ILE A 252 11.81 1.46 -11.08
N GLY A 253 12.44 0.65 -10.23
CA GLY A 253 12.94 -0.67 -10.61
C GLY A 253 11.84 -1.57 -11.20
N SER A 254 10.60 -1.40 -10.75
CA SER A 254 9.43 -2.09 -11.32
C SER A 254 9.11 -1.65 -12.75
N ILE A 255 9.28 -0.36 -13.06
CA ILE A 255 9.09 0.23 -14.40
C ILE A 255 10.19 -0.22 -15.35
N ILE A 256 11.44 -0.18 -14.89
CA ILE A 256 12.59 -0.71 -15.64
C ILE A 256 12.40 -2.20 -15.96
N GLY A 257 11.72 -2.94 -15.07
CA GLY A 257 11.36 -4.34 -15.30
C GLY A 257 10.33 -4.58 -16.40
N GLN A 258 9.69 -3.52 -16.92
CA GLN A 258 8.78 -3.58 -18.07
C GLN A 258 9.50 -3.44 -19.41
N ASN A 259 10.85 -3.47 -19.41
CA ASN A 259 11.70 -3.32 -20.59
C ASN A 259 11.39 -2.03 -21.38
N PRO A 260 11.55 -0.86 -20.74
CA PRO A 260 11.26 0.42 -21.39
C PRO A 260 12.19 0.66 -22.58
N LYS A 261 11.74 1.50 -23.51
CA LYS A 261 12.49 1.90 -24.71
C LYS A 261 12.74 3.40 -24.68
N GLU A 262 13.94 3.83 -25.02
CA GLU A 262 14.24 5.25 -25.16
C GLU A 262 13.56 5.79 -26.42
N ILE A 263 12.89 6.93 -26.29
CA ILE A 263 12.17 7.61 -27.40
C ILE A 263 12.72 9.01 -27.69
N ALA A 264 13.41 9.60 -26.72
CA ALA A 264 14.15 10.85 -26.83
C ALA A 264 15.28 10.81 -25.79
N PRO A 265 16.34 11.63 -25.91
CA PRO A 265 17.47 11.60 -24.97
C PRO A 265 17.03 11.63 -23.51
N GLY A 266 17.25 10.51 -22.80
CA GLY A 266 16.88 10.34 -21.39
C GLY A 266 15.40 10.04 -21.11
N ILE A 267 14.51 10.15 -22.10
CA ILE A 267 13.08 9.88 -21.97
C ILE A 267 12.75 8.49 -22.49
N TYR A 268 12.15 7.69 -21.62
CA TYR A 268 11.81 6.30 -21.86
C TYR A 268 10.30 6.10 -21.84
N VAL A 269 9.81 5.23 -22.73
CA VAL A 269 8.43 4.75 -22.77
C VAL A 269 8.35 3.30 -22.30
N TYR A 270 7.31 2.97 -21.54
CA TYR A 270 7.02 1.60 -21.10
C TYR A 270 5.54 1.30 -21.20
N LYS A 271 5.17 0.02 -21.12
CA LYS A 271 3.77 -0.39 -20.99
C LYS A 271 3.42 -0.53 -19.51
N PRO A 272 2.53 0.31 -18.94
CA PRO A 272 2.08 0.13 -17.57
C PRO A 272 1.35 -1.20 -17.39
N ALA A 273 1.40 -1.74 -16.18
CA ALA A 273 0.65 -2.93 -15.81
C ALA A 273 -0.15 -2.59 -14.56
N TYR A 274 -1.46 -2.81 -14.59
CA TYR A 274 -2.37 -2.48 -13.49
C TYR A 274 -3.10 -3.73 -13.00
N LYS A 275 -3.48 -3.73 -11.73
CA LYS A 275 -4.37 -4.69 -11.09
C LYS A 275 -5.60 -3.96 -10.58
N VAL A 276 -6.77 -4.56 -10.79
CA VAL A 276 -8.05 -4.02 -10.29
C VAL A 276 -8.23 -4.37 -8.80
N GLN A 277 -8.65 -3.38 -8.02
CA GLN A 277 -8.97 -3.50 -6.60
C GLN A 277 -10.43 -3.89 -6.37
N PRO A 278 -10.82 -4.35 -5.17
CA PRO A 278 -12.20 -4.77 -4.88
C PRO A 278 -13.27 -3.70 -5.17
N ALA A 279 -12.99 -2.42 -4.91
CA ALA A 279 -13.90 -1.31 -5.20
C ALA A 279 -13.80 -0.78 -6.65
N GLY A 280 -12.91 -1.32 -7.48
CA GLY A 280 -12.77 -0.95 -8.90
C GLY A 280 -11.67 0.06 -9.19
N ARG A 281 -11.01 0.63 -8.18
CA ARG A 281 -9.72 1.35 -8.37
C ARG A 281 -8.68 0.45 -9.03
N VAL A 282 -7.65 1.03 -9.63
CA VAL A 282 -6.53 0.29 -10.19
C VAL A 282 -5.22 0.66 -9.51
N SER A 283 -4.42 -0.36 -9.19
CA SER A 283 -3.06 -0.20 -8.68
C SER A 283 -2.06 -0.66 -9.72
N GLN A 284 -1.01 0.12 -9.97
CA GLN A 284 0.08 -0.27 -10.82
C GLN A 284 0.80 -1.45 -10.15
N MET A 285 0.95 -2.56 -10.89
CA MET A 285 1.51 -3.78 -10.36
C MET A 285 2.94 -3.55 -9.87
N LYS A 286 3.22 -3.98 -8.62
CA LYS A 286 4.49 -3.74 -7.90
C LYS A 286 4.73 -2.27 -7.53
N GLY A 287 3.70 -1.43 -7.59
CA GLY A 287 3.70 -0.04 -7.13
C GLY A 287 3.94 0.97 -8.25
N GLY A 288 4.98 0.77 -9.08
CA GLY A 288 5.30 1.69 -10.17
C GLY A 288 5.38 3.16 -9.74
N LEU A 289 4.94 4.11 -10.58
CA LEU A 289 4.94 5.53 -10.20
C LEU A 289 3.86 5.86 -9.16
N GLN A 290 2.77 5.09 -9.07
CA GLN A 290 1.75 5.31 -8.04
C GLN A 290 2.32 5.23 -6.63
N SER A 291 3.23 4.27 -6.37
CA SER A 291 3.90 4.12 -5.07
C SER A 291 5.19 4.94 -4.91
N ALA A 292 5.66 5.64 -5.94
CA ALA A 292 6.85 6.47 -5.84
C ALA A 292 6.57 7.74 -5.01
N SER A 293 7.57 8.27 -4.30
CA SER A 293 7.45 9.57 -3.65
C SER A 293 7.11 10.67 -4.67
N ARG A 294 6.51 11.78 -4.23
CA ARG A 294 6.17 12.88 -5.14
C ARG A 294 7.42 13.41 -5.85
N LYS A 295 8.54 13.57 -5.14
CA LYS A 295 9.85 13.94 -5.72
C LYS A 295 10.32 12.95 -6.80
N ALA A 296 10.16 11.65 -6.59
CA ALA A 296 10.49 10.66 -7.60
C ALA A 296 9.56 10.76 -8.82
N LYS A 297 8.26 11.01 -8.63
CA LYS A 297 7.32 11.26 -9.75
C LYS A 297 7.70 12.54 -10.50
N ALA A 298 8.02 13.63 -9.81
CA ALA A 298 8.48 14.88 -10.40
C ALA A 298 9.74 14.67 -11.25
N ALA A 299 10.73 13.96 -10.70
CA ALA A 299 11.93 13.58 -11.43
C ALA A 299 11.61 12.71 -12.65
N ALA A 300 10.71 11.73 -12.51
CA ALA A 300 10.27 10.87 -13.61
C ALA A 300 9.59 11.66 -14.72
N TYR A 301 8.82 12.68 -14.40
CA TYR A 301 8.08 13.44 -15.39
C TYR A 301 8.83 14.65 -15.98
N LYS A 302 10.04 14.94 -15.46
CA LYS A 302 10.87 16.06 -15.91
C LYS A 302 11.17 16.01 -17.42
N GLY A 303 10.88 17.11 -18.11
CA GLY A 303 11.19 17.28 -19.54
C GLY A 303 10.23 16.59 -20.50
N ILE A 304 9.17 15.95 -20.01
CA ILE A 304 8.11 15.39 -20.86
C ILE A 304 7.15 16.52 -21.23
N GLN A 305 6.99 16.76 -22.53
CA GLN A 305 6.20 17.87 -23.03
C GLN A 305 4.69 17.66 -22.86
N ASN A 306 3.97 18.76 -22.63
CA ASN A 306 2.50 18.82 -22.51
C ASN A 306 1.91 17.86 -21.47
N LEU A 307 2.70 17.50 -20.45
CA LEU A 307 2.26 16.61 -19.39
C LEU A 307 1.46 17.38 -18.32
N LYS A 308 0.35 16.79 -17.89
CA LYS A 308 -0.60 17.36 -16.94
C LYS A 308 -0.95 16.35 -15.86
N ASN A 309 -1.04 16.81 -14.62
CA ASN A 309 -1.47 16.02 -13.46
C ASN A 309 -2.82 16.55 -12.98
N TYR A 310 -3.90 15.80 -13.23
CA TYR A 310 -5.25 16.19 -12.81
C TYR A 310 -5.73 15.30 -11.68
N ASP A 311 -6.18 15.90 -10.58
CA ASP A 311 -6.80 15.20 -9.46
C ASP A 311 -8.23 15.67 -9.25
N LEU A 312 -9.09 14.79 -8.72
CA LEU A 312 -10.41 15.18 -8.23
C LEU A 312 -10.30 16.00 -6.95
N LYS A 313 -10.69 17.26 -7.02
CA LYS A 313 -10.72 18.16 -5.87
C LYS A 313 -11.67 17.63 -4.79
N ALA A 314 -11.12 17.36 -3.61
CA ALA A 314 -11.86 16.89 -2.43
C ALA A 314 -12.78 15.69 -2.72
N SER A 315 -12.31 14.72 -3.52
CA SER A 315 -13.09 13.60 -4.06
C SER A 315 -13.96 12.90 -3.01
N GLN A 316 -13.37 12.52 -1.88
CA GLN A 316 -14.04 11.78 -0.81
C GLN A 316 -15.11 12.62 -0.09
N VAL A 317 -14.86 13.91 0.11
CA VAL A 317 -15.83 14.83 0.74
C VAL A 317 -17.02 15.03 -0.20
N ASN A 318 -16.77 15.25 -1.50
CA ASN A 318 -17.84 15.40 -2.50
C ASN A 318 -18.65 14.11 -2.68
N GLY A 319 -17.98 12.95 -2.72
CA GLY A 319 -18.64 11.65 -2.73
C GLY A 319 -19.54 11.46 -1.52
N LEU A 320 -19.07 11.83 -0.32
CA LEU A 320 -19.86 11.73 0.90
C LEU A 320 -21.05 12.70 0.94
N ILE A 321 -20.90 13.93 0.44
CA ILE A 321 -22.01 14.90 0.30
C ILE A 321 -23.12 14.27 -0.55
N GLN A 322 -22.79 13.72 -1.72
CA GLN A 322 -23.76 13.05 -2.57
C GLN A 322 -24.45 11.87 -1.85
N GLN A 323 -23.70 11.08 -1.08
CA GLN A 323 -24.27 9.97 -0.31
C GLN A 323 -25.17 10.43 0.85
N PHE A 324 -24.84 11.52 1.51
CA PHE A 324 -25.67 12.14 2.55
C PHE A 324 -26.97 12.69 1.95
N GLU A 325 -26.92 13.34 0.78
CA GLU A 325 -28.13 13.78 0.07
C GLU A 325 -29.05 12.59 -0.27
N LEU A 326 -28.49 11.48 -0.76
CA LEU A 326 -29.25 10.25 -1.05
C LEU A 326 -29.91 9.66 0.21
N ALA A 327 -29.24 9.79 1.36
CA ALA A 327 -29.75 9.35 2.65
C ALA A 327 -30.63 10.41 3.37
N ASN A 328 -30.85 11.58 2.75
CA ASN A 328 -31.52 12.74 3.33
C ASN A 328 -30.91 13.20 4.68
N LEU A 329 -29.58 13.32 4.71
CA LEU A 329 -28.78 13.72 5.87
C LEU A 329 -28.18 15.12 5.71
N ASN A 330 -27.75 15.71 6.82
CA ASN A 330 -27.22 17.07 6.84
C ASN A 330 -25.78 17.11 6.28
N THR A 331 -25.57 17.87 5.21
CA THR A 331 -24.27 18.06 4.53
C THR A 331 -23.51 19.33 4.96
N THR A 332 -24.08 20.15 5.84
CA THR A 332 -23.57 21.50 6.18
C THR A 332 -22.11 21.48 6.60
N TRP A 333 -21.72 20.57 7.51
CA TRP A 333 -20.33 20.48 7.99
C TRP A 333 -19.36 20.18 6.83
N LEU A 334 -19.72 19.25 5.93
CA LEU A 334 -18.88 18.86 4.80
C LEU A 334 -18.74 19.98 3.78
N ILE A 335 -19.83 20.69 3.50
CA ILE A 335 -19.83 21.85 2.59
C ILE A 335 -18.96 22.97 3.15
N GLN A 336 -19.12 23.32 4.43
CA GLN A 336 -18.29 24.32 5.11
C GLN A 336 -16.81 23.93 5.11
N TYR A 337 -16.51 22.65 5.37
CA TYR A 337 -15.14 22.14 5.33
C TYR A 337 -14.53 22.19 3.92
N ARG A 338 -15.29 21.82 2.90
CA ARG A 338 -14.86 21.81 1.49
C ARG A 338 -14.63 23.21 0.94
N ASP A 339 -15.55 24.13 1.24
CA ASP A 339 -15.58 25.46 0.63
C ASP A 339 -14.64 26.46 1.35
N ASN A 340 -14.18 26.14 2.57
CA ASN A 340 -13.14 26.91 3.24
C ASN A 340 -11.73 26.40 2.82
N PRO A 341 -10.95 27.17 2.04
CA PRO A 341 -9.61 26.77 1.60
C PRO A 341 -8.62 26.56 2.76
N ASN A 342 -8.86 27.17 3.92
CA ASN A 342 -8.03 27.06 5.11
C ASN A 342 -8.53 25.99 6.10
N ALA A 343 -9.64 25.31 5.84
CA ALA A 343 -10.28 24.39 6.78
C ALA A 343 -9.27 23.37 7.35
N LYS A 344 -8.52 22.70 6.48
CA LYS A 344 -7.50 21.71 6.87
C LYS A 344 -6.53 22.27 7.93
N LYS A 345 -5.99 23.47 7.69
CA LYS A 345 -5.04 24.14 8.59
C LYS A 345 -5.71 24.56 9.90
N GLU A 346 -6.90 25.15 9.81
CA GLU A 346 -7.66 25.60 10.98
C GLU A 346 -8.05 24.43 11.91
N TYR A 347 -8.54 23.32 11.35
CA TYR A 347 -8.92 22.15 12.14
C TYR A 347 -7.70 21.42 12.72
N ALA A 348 -6.61 21.29 11.96
CA ALA A 348 -5.36 20.73 12.47
C ALA A 348 -4.82 21.56 13.66
N ALA A 349 -4.81 22.88 13.53
CA ALA A 349 -4.40 23.79 14.61
C ALA A 349 -5.28 23.71 15.85
N LYS A 350 -6.61 23.55 15.70
CA LYS A 350 -7.54 23.36 16.83
C LYS A 350 -7.21 22.10 17.64
N VAL A 351 -6.84 21.02 16.95
CA VAL A 351 -6.46 19.75 17.59
C VAL A 351 -5.03 19.82 18.15
N GLY A 352 -4.15 20.58 17.49
CA GLY A 352 -2.73 20.69 17.83
C GLY A 352 -1.86 19.67 17.10
N VAL A 353 -2.28 19.21 15.92
CA VAL A 353 -1.57 18.21 15.11
C VAL A 353 -1.18 18.78 13.76
N SER A 354 -0.30 18.09 13.04
CA SER A 354 -0.01 18.37 11.63
C SER A 354 -1.25 18.26 10.73
N VAL A 355 -1.23 18.98 9.60
CA VAL A 355 -2.32 18.95 8.61
C VAL A 355 -2.53 17.54 8.06
N ASP A 356 -1.46 16.77 7.88
CA ASP A 356 -1.53 15.41 7.36
C ASP A 356 -2.08 14.41 8.39
N CYS A 357 -1.70 14.57 9.67
CA CYS A 357 -2.33 13.82 10.75
C CYS A 357 -3.85 14.06 10.76
N TRP A 358 -4.29 15.32 10.68
CA TRP A 358 -5.71 15.66 10.57
C TRP A 358 -6.39 15.03 9.36
N LYS A 359 -5.80 15.16 8.15
CA LYS A 359 -6.34 14.58 6.92
C LYS A 359 -6.52 13.06 7.04
N THR A 360 -5.51 12.38 7.59
CA THR A 360 -5.49 10.92 7.75
C THR A 360 -6.56 10.46 8.72
N CYS A 361 -6.68 11.12 9.89
CA CYS A 361 -7.72 10.83 10.87
C CYS A 361 -9.13 11.10 10.31
N LEU A 362 -9.32 12.23 9.60
CA LEU A 362 -10.60 12.56 8.98
C LEU A 362 -10.97 11.53 7.92
N CYS A 363 -10.05 11.19 7.01
CA CYS A 363 -10.27 10.19 5.96
C CYS A 363 -10.66 8.82 6.57
N ALA A 364 -9.93 8.36 7.58
CA ALA A 364 -10.24 7.15 8.32
C ALA A 364 -11.67 7.19 8.92
N LEU A 365 -12.06 8.34 9.50
CA LEU A 365 -13.41 8.54 10.04
C LEU A 365 -14.49 8.46 8.95
N LEU A 366 -14.28 9.09 7.78
CA LEU A 366 -15.26 9.04 6.67
C LEU A 366 -15.54 7.59 6.23
N PHE A 367 -14.49 6.77 6.19
CA PHE A 367 -14.57 5.34 5.89
C PHE A 367 -14.98 4.48 7.09
N GLY A 368 -15.47 5.05 8.20
CA GLY A 368 -16.02 4.27 9.32
C GLY A 368 -15.00 3.63 10.24
N ALA A 369 -13.80 4.22 10.37
CA ALA A 369 -12.86 3.83 11.41
C ALA A 369 -13.48 3.98 12.80
N TYR A 370 -13.25 2.99 13.66
CA TYR A 370 -13.73 3.00 15.03
C TYR A 370 -13.01 4.08 15.87
N THR A 371 -13.75 4.91 16.58
CA THR A 371 -13.19 5.92 17.50
C THR A 371 -13.04 5.38 18.92
N THR A 372 -11.90 5.63 19.56
CA THR A 372 -11.68 5.29 20.98
C THR A 372 -12.05 6.48 21.88
N SER A 373 -12.82 6.24 22.94
CA SER A 373 -13.07 7.26 23.96
C SER A 373 -11.76 7.66 24.66
N PRO A 374 -11.51 8.95 24.95
CA PRO A 374 -10.30 9.40 25.65
C PRO A 374 -10.01 8.62 26.93
N SER A 375 -11.06 8.35 27.73
CA SER A 375 -10.98 7.56 28.96
C SER A 375 -10.49 6.12 28.79
N LYS A 376 -10.50 5.58 27.56
CA LYS A 376 -10.08 4.22 27.24
C LYS A 376 -8.74 4.16 26.49
N VAL A 377 -8.10 5.30 26.20
CA VAL A 377 -6.83 5.35 25.47
C VAL A 377 -5.74 4.63 26.28
N LYS A 378 -5.57 5.00 27.56
CA LYS A 378 -4.57 4.39 28.44
C LYS A 378 -4.74 2.87 28.54
N SER A 379 -5.94 2.40 28.86
CA SER A 379 -6.21 0.95 28.95
C SER A 379 -5.92 0.19 27.65
N LYS A 380 -6.08 0.84 26.48
CA LYS A 380 -5.75 0.20 25.20
C LYS A 380 -4.25 0.15 24.95
N LEU A 381 -3.52 1.20 25.34
CA LEU A 381 -2.06 1.23 25.22
C LEU A 381 -1.42 0.22 26.18
N ASP A 382 -1.90 0.17 27.42
CA ASP A 382 -1.44 -0.80 28.42
C ASP A 382 -1.71 -2.24 27.93
N GLY A 383 -2.89 -2.50 27.35
CA GLY A 383 -3.21 -3.78 26.72
C GLY A 383 -2.33 -4.13 25.51
N LEU A 384 -1.81 -3.14 24.77
CA LEU A 384 -0.82 -3.39 23.71
C LEU A 384 0.50 -3.90 24.26
N LEU A 385 0.98 -3.26 25.34
CA LEU A 385 2.26 -3.56 25.97
C LEU A 385 2.25 -4.88 26.73
N GLU A 386 1.16 -5.22 27.41
CA GLU A 386 1.06 -6.42 28.24
C GLU A 386 0.59 -7.66 27.46
N GLU A 387 -0.29 -7.48 26.46
CA GLU A 387 -0.91 -8.58 25.72
C GLU A 387 -0.39 -8.76 24.29
N GLY A 388 0.71 -8.10 23.90
CA GLY A 388 1.23 -8.13 22.53
C GLY A 388 0.17 -7.62 21.53
N GLY A 389 -0.55 -6.57 21.94
CA GLY A 389 -1.99 -6.48 21.79
C GLY A 389 -2.53 -6.18 20.39
N LYS A 390 -3.88 -6.09 20.36
CA LYS A 390 -4.67 -5.78 19.16
C LYS A 390 -4.29 -4.41 18.62
N PRO A 391 -4.00 -4.27 17.31
CA PRO A 391 -3.57 -3.00 16.73
C PRO A 391 -4.51 -1.86 17.10
N LEU A 392 -3.94 -0.69 17.36
CA LEU A 392 -4.71 0.55 17.52
C LEU A 392 -5.65 0.70 16.32
N ASN A 393 -6.81 1.35 16.53
CA ASN A 393 -7.56 1.78 15.36
C ASN A 393 -6.73 2.82 14.58
N SER A 394 -6.92 2.92 13.27
CA SER A 394 -6.10 3.77 12.40
C SER A 394 -6.02 5.24 12.85
N ILE A 395 -7.09 5.79 13.43
CA ILE A 395 -7.09 7.17 13.96
C ILE A 395 -6.11 7.28 15.14
N LEU A 396 -6.23 6.37 16.11
CA LEU A 396 -5.41 6.39 17.31
C LEU A 396 -3.94 6.07 17.02
N ASP A 397 -3.68 5.17 16.07
CA ASP A 397 -2.34 4.87 15.55
C ASP A 397 -1.68 6.10 14.91
N THR A 398 -2.43 6.83 14.09
CA THR A 398 -1.96 8.08 13.46
C THR A 398 -1.62 9.14 14.51
N LEU A 399 -2.47 9.31 15.52
CA LEU A 399 -2.26 10.29 16.58
C LEU A 399 -1.11 9.90 17.52
N GLU A 400 -0.90 8.61 17.77
CA GLU A 400 0.21 8.11 18.60
C GLU A 400 1.56 8.37 17.94
N ASN A 401 1.63 8.17 16.62
CA ASN A 401 2.80 8.52 15.81
C ASN A 401 3.10 10.03 15.87
N GLU A 402 2.09 10.88 15.75
CA GLU A 402 2.22 12.35 15.87
C GLU A 402 2.66 12.75 17.29
N ALA A 403 2.14 12.09 18.32
CA ALA A 403 2.51 12.30 19.71
C ALA A 403 3.91 11.76 20.06
N ASN A 404 4.55 11.00 19.16
CA ASN A 404 5.84 10.33 19.40
C ASN A 404 5.85 9.49 20.69
N GLY A 405 4.73 8.82 21.00
CA GLY A 405 4.56 7.99 22.19
C GLY A 405 4.23 8.74 23.48
N ASP A 406 4.06 10.07 23.46
CA ASP A 406 3.58 10.84 24.61
C ASP A 406 2.09 10.56 24.86
N LEU A 407 1.79 9.85 25.96
CA LEU A 407 0.43 9.44 26.30
C LEU A 407 -0.50 10.62 26.65
N GLU A 408 -0.01 11.64 27.34
CA GLU A 408 -0.83 12.79 27.72
C GLU A 408 -1.21 13.60 26.48
N LEU A 409 -0.22 13.80 25.60
CA LEU A 409 -0.42 14.48 24.33
C LEU A 409 -1.36 13.70 23.41
N LEU A 410 -1.23 12.37 23.34
CA LEU A 410 -2.13 11.49 22.60
C LEU A 410 -3.59 11.60 23.10
N ILE A 411 -3.81 11.56 24.42
CA ILE A 411 -5.14 11.70 25.01
C ILE A 411 -5.75 13.08 24.66
N ASN A 412 -4.93 14.13 24.72
CA ASN A 412 -5.33 15.49 24.38
C ASN A 412 -5.72 15.62 22.90
N TYR A 413 -4.90 15.10 21.98
CA TYR A 413 -5.19 15.08 20.54
C TYR A 413 -6.48 14.31 20.24
N GLN A 414 -6.63 13.10 20.81
CA GLN A 414 -7.85 12.29 20.63
C GLN A 414 -9.10 13.02 21.12
N THR A 415 -9.02 13.70 22.26
CA THR A 415 -10.14 14.47 22.82
C THR A 415 -10.55 15.60 21.89
N LYS A 416 -9.60 16.47 21.52
CA LYS A 416 -9.85 17.62 20.65
C LYS A 416 -10.31 17.22 19.25
N PHE A 417 -9.75 16.13 18.70
CA PHE A 417 -10.17 15.59 17.42
C PHE A 417 -11.65 15.20 17.46
N LEU A 418 -12.06 14.40 18.45
CA LEU A 418 -13.45 13.95 18.59
C LEU A 418 -14.42 15.12 18.82
N GLU A 419 -14.02 16.14 19.58
CA GLU A 419 -14.81 17.36 19.75
C GLU A 419 -15.01 18.10 18.42
N CYS A 420 -13.93 18.28 17.64
CA CYS A 420 -13.97 18.98 16.35
C CYS A 420 -14.87 18.29 15.31
N VAL A 421 -14.82 16.95 15.26
CA VAL A 421 -15.56 16.16 14.26
C VAL A 421 -16.92 15.70 14.76
N LYS A 422 -17.32 16.00 16.01
CA LYS A 422 -18.58 15.51 16.59
C LYS A 422 -19.81 15.73 15.69
N PRO A 423 -20.06 16.93 15.12
CA PRO A 423 -21.25 17.15 14.28
C PRO A 423 -21.23 16.27 13.01
N LEU A 424 -20.06 16.08 12.41
CA LEU A 424 -19.89 15.19 11.27
C LEU A 424 -20.07 13.72 11.68
N LYS A 425 -19.48 13.31 12.80
CA LYS A 425 -19.50 11.93 13.29
C LYS A 425 -20.93 11.44 13.52
N GLU A 426 -21.79 12.29 14.10
CA GLU A 426 -23.20 11.96 14.30
C GLU A 426 -23.90 11.64 12.97
N GLN A 427 -23.65 12.41 11.91
CA GLN A 427 -24.20 12.14 10.59
C GLN A 427 -23.59 10.89 9.94
N LEU A 428 -22.27 10.68 10.10
CA LEU A 428 -21.59 9.48 9.61
C LEU A 428 -22.15 8.21 10.26
N ASP A 429 -22.38 8.20 11.58
CA ASP A 429 -22.94 7.04 12.28
C ASP A 429 -24.34 6.71 11.72
N ILE A 430 -25.18 7.72 11.46
CA ILE A 430 -26.50 7.55 10.83
C ILE A 430 -26.34 6.99 9.41
N TRP A 431 -25.42 7.56 8.61
CA TRP A 431 -25.19 7.12 7.24
C TRP A 431 -24.66 5.68 7.16
N HIS A 432 -23.70 5.31 7.99
CA HIS A 432 -23.16 3.94 8.03
C HIS A 432 -24.22 2.92 8.46
N ASN A 433 -25.14 3.29 9.35
CA ASN A 433 -26.31 2.46 9.67
C ASN A 433 -27.27 2.38 8.48
N TRP A 434 -27.58 3.53 7.85
CA TRP A 434 -28.45 3.60 6.68
C TRP A 434 -27.95 2.72 5.53
N LEU A 435 -26.63 2.67 5.29
CA LEU A 435 -26.04 1.79 4.28
C LEU A 435 -26.43 0.33 4.52
N LEU A 436 -26.30 -0.15 5.76
CA LEU A 436 -26.56 -1.55 6.10
C LEU A 436 -28.06 -1.86 6.19
N ASP A 437 -28.83 -0.97 6.80
CA ASP A 437 -30.21 -1.23 7.21
C ASP A 437 -31.24 -0.85 6.13
N LYS A 438 -30.88 0.04 5.21
CA LYS A 438 -31.79 0.54 4.16
C LYS A 438 -31.24 0.37 2.75
N TRP A 439 -30.02 0.84 2.49
CA TRP A 439 -29.46 0.83 1.13
C TRP A 439 -29.15 -0.59 0.64
N VAL A 440 -28.41 -1.39 1.43
CA VAL A 440 -28.11 -2.78 1.08
C VAL A 440 -29.39 -3.58 0.81
N PRO A 441 -30.43 -3.58 1.67
CA PRO A 441 -31.69 -4.27 1.36
C PRO A 441 -32.39 -3.78 0.09
N ALA A 442 -32.25 -2.49 -0.27
CA ALA A 442 -32.88 -1.92 -1.45
C ALA A 442 -32.17 -2.25 -2.76
N VAL A 443 -30.83 -2.40 -2.74
CA VAL A 443 -30.03 -2.60 -3.96
C VAL A 443 -29.45 -4.00 -4.11
N ALA A 444 -29.39 -4.78 -3.02
CA ALA A 444 -28.82 -6.11 -3.07
C ALA A 444 -29.68 -7.07 -3.88
N TYR A 445 -29.02 -7.93 -4.65
CA TYR A 445 -29.67 -9.00 -5.41
C TYR A 445 -29.14 -10.36 -4.95
N SER A 446 -29.97 -11.39 -5.09
CA SER A 446 -29.59 -12.78 -4.78
C SER A 446 -28.97 -13.44 -6.00
N ALA A 447 -27.75 -13.97 -5.86
CA ALA A 447 -27.12 -14.78 -6.90
C ALA A 447 -27.65 -16.23 -6.89
N LYS A 448 -27.28 -17.03 -7.89
CA LYS A 448 -27.71 -18.45 -8.02
C LYS A 448 -27.34 -19.33 -6.82
N ASN A 449 -26.29 -18.97 -6.08
CA ASN A 449 -25.86 -19.65 -4.86
C ASN A 449 -26.65 -19.23 -3.60
N GLY A 450 -27.69 -18.39 -3.75
CA GLY A 450 -28.51 -17.87 -2.67
C GLY A 450 -27.87 -16.71 -1.89
N LYS A 451 -26.60 -16.39 -2.12
CA LYS A 451 -25.92 -15.30 -1.42
C LYS A 451 -26.33 -13.94 -2.00
N LYS A 452 -26.34 -12.92 -1.14
CA LYS A 452 -26.64 -11.53 -1.49
C LYS A 452 -25.39 -10.77 -1.93
N TYR A 453 -25.53 -10.01 -3.00
CA TYR A 453 -24.49 -9.16 -3.57
C TYR A 453 -24.99 -7.75 -3.78
N ILE A 454 -24.09 -6.78 -3.65
CA ILE A 454 -24.27 -5.43 -4.15
C ILE A 454 -23.27 -5.17 -5.28
N GLU A 455 -23.60 -4.24 -6.16
CA GLU A 455 -22.75 -3.80 -7.26
C GLU A 455 -22.51 -2.29 -7.13
N ASN A 456 -21.27 -1.83 -7.35
CA ASN A 456 -20.94 -0.40 -7.34
C ASN A 456 -20.93 0.18 -8.77
N PRO A 457 -20.76 1.51 -8.96
CA PRO A 457 -20.80 2.13 -10.28
C PRO A 457 -19.72 1.65 -11.27
N THR A 458 -18.65 1.00 -10.82
CA THR A 458 -17.66 0.36 -11.72
C THR A 458 -18.12 -1.00 -12.24
N GLY A 459 -19.22 -1.56 -11.71
CA GLY A 459 -19.66 -2.93 -11.98
C GLY A 459 -19.01 -3.98 -11.09
N LYS A 460 -18.18 -3.58 -10.12
CA LYS A 460 -17.60 -4.51 -9.13
C LYS A 460 -18.67 -4.99 -8.19
N LYS A 461 -18.56 -6.25 -7.77
CA LYS A 461 -19.52 -6.96 -6.91
C LYS A 461 -18.92 -7.25 -5.55
N LEU A 462 -19.71 -7.05 -4.51
CA LEU A 462 -19.36 -7.38 -3.12
C LEU A 462 -20.41 -8.32 -2.53
N CYS A 463 -19.97 -9.48 -2.03
CA CYS A 463 -20.86 -10.40 -1.33
C CYS A 463 -21.08 -9.94 0.11
N ILE A 464 -22.32 -9.57 0.45
CA ILE A 464 -22.67 -9.04 1.77
C ILE A 464 -22.61 -10.13 2.83
N ASP A 465 -23.10 -11.33 2.50
CA ASP A 465 -23.15 -12.44 3.46
C ASP A 465 -21.73 -12.88 3.87
N ASP A 466 -20.80 -12.94 2.90
CA ASP A 466 -19.40 -13.27 3.18
C ASP A 466 -18.72 -12.17 4.01
N LEU A 467 -19.03 -10.90 3.71
CA LEU A 467 -18.52 -9.76 4.47
C LEU A 467 -19.00 -9.79 5.93
N GLN A 468 -20.29 -10.07 6.16
CA GLN A 468 -20.89 -10.17 7.50
C GLN A 468 -20.43 -11.40 8.27
N ALA A 469 -20.21 -12.53 7.59
CA ALA A 469 -19.67 -13.73 8.21
C ALA A 469 -18.20 -13.56 8.63
N LYS A 470 -17.43 -12.75 7.88
CA LYS A 470 -16.00 -12.55 8.09
C LYS A 470 -15.68 -11.47 9.11
N TYR A 471 -16.49 -10.43 9.23
CA TYR A 471 -16.14 -9.23 9.98
C TYR A 471 -17.21 -8.80 10.99
N LYS A 472 -16.75 -8.15 12.06
CA LYS A 472 -17.63 -7.44 13.01
C LYS A 472 -18.37 -6.30 12.31
N VAL A 473 -19.58 -5.99 12.80
CA VAL A 473 -20.50 -5.00 12.20
C VAL A 473 -19.84 -3.66 11.86
N TRP A 474 -18.96 -3.12 12.72
CA TRP A 474 -18.28 -1.85 12.43
C TRP A 474 -17.33 -1.93 11.23
N LYS A 475 -16.62 -3.06 11.05
CA LYS A 475 -15.72 -3.27 9.91
C LYS A 475 -16.52 -3.57 8.64
N VAL A 476 -17.68 -4.23 8.75
CA VAL A 476 -18.66 -4.36 7.65
C VAL A 476 -19.09 -2.97 7.16
N LYS A 477 -19.51 -2.07 8.07
CA LYS A 477 -19.87 -0.68 7.73
C LYS A 477 -18.73 0.06 7.05
N SER A 478 -17.53 -0.08 7.58
CA SER A 478 -16.33 0.57 7.04
C SER A 478 -16.02 0.08 5.60
N LYS A 479 -16.08 -1.23 5.37
CA LYS A 479 -15.89 -1.84 4.04
C LYS A 479 -16.99 -1.44 3.07
N LEU A 480 -18.24 -1.33 3.52
CA LEU A 480 -19.35 -0.83 2.69
C LEU A 480 -19.16 0.64 2.29
N ALA A 481 -18.81 1.50 3.23
CA ALA A 481 -18.52 2.91 2.95
C ALA A 481 -17.40 3.07 1.91
N ALA A 482 -16.31 2.31 2.07
CA ALA A 482 -15.21 2.29 1.11
C ALA A 482 -15.65 1.79 -0.28
N PHE A 483 -16.44 0.71 -0.33
CA PHE A 483 -16.90 0.11 -1.58
C PHE A 483 -17.74 1.07 -2.42
N VAL A 484 -18.61 1.84 -1.75
CA VAL A 484 -19.48 2.83 -2.37
C VAL A 484 -18.69 4.07 -2.80
N MET A 485 -17.95 4.71 -1.88
CA MET A 485 -17.28 5.98 -2.18
C MET A 485 -16.10 5.81 -3.15
N GLN A 486 -15.24 4.80 -2.93
CA GLN A 486 -14.12 4.53 -3.85
C GLN A 486 -14.62 3.98 -5.19
N GLY A 487 -15.73 3.24 -5.21
CA GLY A 487 -16.36 2.79 -6.44
C GLY A 487 -16.89 3.93 -7.30
N GLN A 488 -17.51 4.93 -6.67
CA GLN A 488 -18.00 6.11 -7.37
C GLN A 488 -16.85 6.92 -7.99
N GLU A 489 -15.76 7.13 -7.24
CA GLU A 489 -14.57 7.82 -7.71
C GLU A 489 -13.89 7.06 -8.85
N ALA A 490 -13.65 5.76 -8.68
CA ALA A 490 -13.05 4.93 -9.71
C ALA A 490 -13.89 4.91 -11.00
N ALA A 491 -15.22 4.86 -10.89
CA ALA A 491 -16.11 4.90 -12.04
C ALA A 491 -15.95 6.20 -12.83
N PHE A 492 -15.81 7.34 -12.16
CA PHE A 492 -15.55 8.62 -12.82
C PHE A 492 -14.20 8.61 -13.56
N ILE A 493 -13.13 8.14 -12.91
CA ILE A 493 -11.79 8.12 -13.51
C ILE A 493 -11.71 7.15 -14.71
N HIS A 494 -12.39 6.00 -14.64
CA HIS A 494 -12.50 5.07 -15.77
C HIS A 494 -13.32 5.66 -16.91
N ALA A 495 -14.46 6.29 -16.60
CA ALA A 495 -15.28 6.97 -17.60
C ALA A 495 -14.50 8.10 -18.29
N LEU A 496 -13.75 8.90 -17.51
CA LEU A 496 -12.90 9.96 -18.03
C LEU A 496 -11.74 9.40 -18.87
N THR A 497 -11.17 8.27 -18.48
CA THR A 497 -10.17 7.59 -19.32
C THR A 497 -10.79 7.14 -20.64
N ASN A 498 -11.98 6.57 -20.61
CA ASN A 498 -12.72 6.15 -21.80
C ASN A 498 -13.12 7.32 -22.71
N GLN A 499 -13.35 8.52 -22.16
CA GLN A 499 -13.60 9.72 -22.98
C GLN A 499 -12.38 10.19 -23.77
N SER A 500 -11.16 9.76 -23.42
CA SER A 500 -9.94 10.19 -24.14
C SER A 500 -9.95 9.85 -25.63
N VAL A 501 -10.74 8.86 -26.08
CA VAL A 501 -10.86 8.53 -27.51
C VAL A 501 -11.66 9.58 -28.31
N ASN A 502 -12.41 10.44 -27.64
CA ASN A 502 -13.31 11.44 -28.23
C ASN A 502 -12.72 12.86 -28.19
N TYR A 503 -11.58 13.07 -27.54
CA TYR A 503 -10.99 14.38 -27.29
C TYR A 503 -9.46 14.34 -27.43
N ASP A 504 -8.81 15.51 -27.52
CA ASP A 504 -7.36 15.61 -27.74
C ASP A 504 -6.55 15.56 -26.43
N TYR A 505 -6.69 14.46 -25.69
CA TYR A 505 -5.79 14.13 -24.58
C TYR A 505 -5.54 12.64 -24.52
N LYS A 506 -4.36 12.26 -24.01
CA LYS A 506 -3.95 10.87 -23.85
C LYS A 506 -3.63 10.59 -22.40
N VAL A 507 -4.34 9.62 -21.81
CA VAL A 507 -4.04 9.14 -20.46
C VAL A 507 -2.80 8.25 -20.49
N ILE A 508 -1.82 8.55 -19.65
CA ILE A 508 -0.56 7.78 -19.54
C ILE A 508 -0.43 7.06 -18.19
N ALA A 509 -1.09 7.58 -17.15
CA ALA A 509 -1.19 6.92 -15.86
C ALA A 509 -2.53 7.21 -15.17
N ASN A 510 -3.00 6.23 -14.42
CA ASN A 510 -4.11 6.37 -13.49
C ASN A 510 -3.52 6.52 -12.09
N GLU A 511 -3.91 7.53 -11.32
CA GLU A 511 -3.40 7.81 -9.97
C GLU A 511 -4.55 7.78 -8.95
N HIS A 512 -5.41 6.75 -9.03
CA HIS A 512 -6.59 6.56 -8.19
C HIS A 512 -7.68 7.61 -8.40
N ASP A 513 -7.58 8.77 -7.75
CA ASP A 513 -8.52 9.90 -7.84
C ASP A 513 -8.10 10.93 -8.89
N GLY A 514 -7.02 10.65 -9.62
CA GLY A 514 -6.50 11.49 -10.68
C GLY A 514 -5.98 10.73 -11.90
N LEU A 515 -5.58 11.51 -12.91
CA LEU A 515 -5.00 11.06 -14.17
C LEU A 515 -3.76 11.89 -14.50
N ILE A 516 -2.71 11.19 -14.95
CA ILE A 516 -1.60 11.83 -15.66
C ILE A 516 -1.87 11.71 -17.16
N CYS A 517 -1.86 12.83 -17.86
CA CYS A 517 -2.13 12.85 -19.29
C CYS A 517 -1.18 13.76 -20.08
N ILE A 518 -1.11 13.50 -21.38
CA ILE A 518 -0.56 14.42 -22.37
C ILE A 518 -1.75 15.15 -22.99
N GLY A 519 -1.71 16.49 -22.97
CA GLY A 519 -2.82 17.33 -23.41
C GLY A 519 -3.73 17.77 -22.26
N ILE A 520 -4.68 18.65 -22.57
CA ILE A 520 -5.62 19.22 -21.60
C ILE A 520 -6.90 18.42 -21.65
N ILE A 521 -7.42 18.03 -20.48
CA ILE A 521 -8.74 17.39 -20.38
C ILE A 521 -9.80 18.50 -20.52
N PRO A 522 -10.65 18.50 -21.56
CA PRO A 522 -11.66 19.53 -21.74
C PRO A 522 -12.84 19.32 -20.79
N ASP A 523 -13.52 20.41 -20.42
CA ASP A 523 -14.67 20.38 -19.50
C ASP A 523 -15.81 19.48 -20.01
N GLU A 524 -16.00 19.38 -21.33
CA GLU A 524 -17.00 18.49 -21.94
C GLU A 524 -16.67 17.00 -21.73
N ALA A 525 -15.39 16.63 -21.61
CA ALA A 525 -15.00 15.26 -21.25
C ALA A 525 -15.33 14.98 -19.78
N VAL A 526 -15.08 15.96 -18.90
CA VAL A 526 -15.40 15.89 -17.47
C VAL A 526 -16.90 15.74 -17.25
N GLN A 527 -17.73 16.54 -17.95
CA GLN A 527 -19.18 16.46 -17.85
C GLN A 527 -19.72 15.11 -18.31
N LYS A 528 -19.27 14.58 -19.47
CA LYS A 528 -19.68 13.25 -19.93
C LYS A 528 -19.25 12.14 -18.97
N ALA A 529 -18.05 12.23 -18.41
CA ALA A 529 -17.59 11.27 -17.40
C ALA A 529 -18.44 11.34 -16.11
N ALA A 530 -18.87 12.55 -15.71
CA ALA A 530 -19.79 12.77 -14.60
C ALA A 530 -21.14 12.07 -14.84
N GLU A 531 -21.73 12.28 -16.02
CA GLU A 531 -23.00 11.64 -16.42
C GLU A 531 -22.89 10.11 -16.44
N MET A 532 -21.83 9.56 -17.03
CA MET A 532 -21.62 8.11 -17.13
C MET A 532 -21.40 7.44 -15.76
N SER A 533 -20.65 8.10 -14.89
CA SER A 533 -20.32 7.56 -13.56
C SER A 533 -21.42 7.79 -12.54
N GLY A 534 -22.25 8.82 -12.71
CA GLY A 534 -23.22 9.29 -11.72
C GLY A 534 -22.62 10.17 -10.62
N LEU A 535 -21.38 10.63 -10.77
CA LEU A 535 -20.77 11.60 -9.84
C LEU A 535 -21.30 13.00 -10.15
N LYS A 536 -22.02 13.63 -9.20
CA LYS A 536 -22.80 14.84 -9.49
C LYS A 536 -21.97 16.11 -9.72
N THR A 537 -20.88 16.28 -8.99
CA THR A 537 -20.11 17.54 -8.96
C THR A 537 -18.60 17.30 -9.03
N PRO A 538 -18.09 16.58 -10.06
CA PRO A 538 -16.65 16.44 -10.21
C PRO A 538 -16.03 17.79 -10.53
N THR A 539 -14.92 18.10 -9.88
CA THR A 539 -14.06 19.22 -10.21
C THR A 539 -12.65 18.68 -10.29
N LEU A 540 -12.02 18.79 -11.47
CA LEU A 540 -10.62 18.47 -11.62
C LEU A 540 -9.77 19.70 -11.29
N GLU A 541 -8.69 19.48 -10.56
CA GLU A 541 -7.65 20.48 -10.33
C GLU A 541 -6.34 19.99 -10.98
N GLU A 542 -5.69 20.87 -11.74
CA GLU A 542 -4.34 20.62 -12.21
C GLU A 542 -3.37 20.88 -11.05
N LYS A 543 -2.60 19.86 -10.68
CA LYS A 543 -1.56 19.96 -9.66
C LYS A 543 -0.17 20.06 -10.30
N PRO A 544 0.76 20.80 -9.69
CA PRO A 544 2.14 20.72 -10.10
C PRO A 544 2.70 19.32 -9.81
N PHE A 545 3.68 18.89 -10.60
CA PHE A 545 4.47 17.69 -10.28
C PHE A 545 5.50 17.95 -9.19
N ASP A 546 6.04 19.17 -9.16
CA ASP A 546 7.06 19.64 -8.23
C ASP A 546 6.45 20.73 -7.36
N LEU A 547 6.35 20.50 -6.04
CA LEU A 547 5.87 21.50 -5.08
C LEU A 547 7.07 22.31 -4.61
N THR A 548 6.86 23.58 -4.31
CA THR A 548 7.94 24.41 -3.75
C THR A 548 8.31 23.97 -2.32
N GLU A 549 9.53 24.26 -1.87
CA GLU A 549 10.03 23.91 -0.52
C GLU A 549 9.09 24.37 0.64
N ILE A 550 8.31 25.43 0.42
CA ILE A 550 7.30 25.96 1.35
C ILE A 550 6.01 25.11 1.35
N GLU A 551 5.60 24.60 0.19
CA GLU A 551 4.49 23.68 0.06
C GLU A 551 4.88 22.29 0.58
N GLU A 552 6.14 21.88 0.40
CA GLU A 552 6.68 20.64 0.97
C GLU A 552 6.70 20.63 2.50
N LEU A 553 7.10 21.73 3.16
CA LEU A 553 7.07 21.85 4.62
C LEU A 553 5.65 21.86 5.20
N LEU A 554 4.65 22.22 4.38
CA LEU A 554 3.23 22.21 4.76
C LEU A 554 2.52 20.89 4.39
N GLU A 555 3.16 20.05 3.56
CA GLU A 555 2.61 18.81 3.01
C GLU A 555 3.62 17.66 3.07
N GLU A 556 4.43 17.49 4.13
CA GLU A 556 5.38 16.37 4.30
C GLU A 556 4.68 14.98 4.44
N GLU A 557 3.96 14.60 3.38
CA GLU A 557 3.99 13.37 2.61
C GLU A 557 3.84 12.03 3.33
N ASP A 558 2.60 11.52 3.35
CA ASP A 558 2.22 10.27 2.65
C ASP A 558 0.70 10.26 2.36
N ASP A 559 0.27 10.59 1.13
CA ASP A 559 -1.14 10.43 0.69
C ASP A 559 -1.47 8.95 0.36
N ASN A 560 -0.57 8.00 0.65
CA ASN A 560 -0.79 6.55 0.51
C ASN A 560 -1.76 5.98 1.57
N THR A 561 -2.88 6.66 1.83
CA THR A 561 -4.02 6.00 2.48
C THR A 561 -4.71 5.04 1.50
N GLU A 562 -3.97 4.04 1.03
CA GLU A 562 -4.55 2.85 0.42
C GLU A 562 -5.29 2.11 1.54
N TYR A 563 -6.62 2.18 1.53
CA TYR A 563 -7.43 1.46 2.51
C TYR A 563 -7.26 -0.04 2.27
N ASP A 564 -6.49 -0.70 3.14
CA ASP A 564 -6.16 -2.11 2.99
C ASP A 564 -7.44 -2.96 3.12
N TRP A 565 -7.86 -3.55 1.99
CA TRP A 565 -9.01 -4.44 1.93
C TRP A 565 -8.78 -5.74 2.73
N GLU A 566 -7.53 -6.09 3.03
CA GLU A 566 -7.09 -7.42 3.46
C GLU A 566 -6.64 -7.52 4.93
N GLU A 567 -7.01 -6.57 5.79
CA GLU A 567 -6.86 -6.76 7.25
C GLU A 567 -7.86 -7.81 7.78
N ASP A 568 -7.43 -9.07 7.78
CA ASP A 568 -8.01 -10.14 8.57
C ASP A 568 -7.74 -9.88 10.06
N ILE A 569 -8.73 -9.36 10.77
CA ILE A 569 -8.77 -9.47 12.24
C ILE A 569 -9.38 -10.83 12.54
N LYS A 570 -8.55 -11.87 12.68
CA LYS A 570 -8.97 -13.08 13.40
C LYS A 570 -8.90 -12.81 14.90
N ASP A 571 -9.83 -13.42 15.62
CA ASP A 571 -10.34 -13.08 16.96
C ASP A 571 -9.34 -12.62 18.02
#